data_AF-A0A7U3YPG6-F1
#
_entry.id   AF-A0A7U3YPG6-F1
#
_cell.length_a   1.000
_cell.length_b   1.000
_cell.length_c   1.000
_cell.angle_alpha   90.00
_cell.angle_beta   90.00
_cell.angle_gamma   90.00
#
_symmetry.space_group_name_H-M   'P 1'
#
loop_
_entity.id
_entity.type
_entity.pdbx_description
1 polymer ?
#
loop_
_entity_poly.entity_id
_entity_poly.type
_entity_poly.pdbx_seq_one_letter_code
_entity_poly.pdbx_strand_id
1 'polypeptide(L)'
;MVRLVHFNRDLYQLLNNFVAFRDFYSQRRKAIFQAGTLYIDGRACELCVRVESVEAHSPLANLSRTYLAYCDCRRRNSDERVLIAAAFTGGDSDNLMVGRNGVFYDCQGNDWDATIVKLIDHPISVSQAFWAPYKRIARMVGEQIEKFAAAKDKAVDSGAGAGIAGFGAKAAAGGQPPAPFDVGKFAGIFAAIGLALGAIGTAIASIVGGFMALPVWQMPLAIGGIILAISGPSMLIAFLKLRQRNLGPILDANGWAVNTKASINIPFGSTLTKMAELPRGAERMLTDPFAEKKTPWKRWVVLLVLIIVLAFAWNKGYMQQLGQQIKPLLTGQMHKAEKPGAAEQGTAAEQAVPPEKKAEPPAK
;
A
#
# COMPACT_ATOMS: atom_id res chain seq x y z
N MET A 1 -7.34 -56.36 31.64
CA MET A 1 -6.58 -55.40 32.49
C MET A 1 -5.90 -54.29 31.70
N VAL A 2 -5.10 -54.58 30.66
CA VAL A 2 -4.32 -53.57 29.91
C VAL A 2 -5.16 -52.38 29.42
N ARG A 3 -6.38 -52.62 28.93
CA ARG A 3 -7.29 -51.56 28.47
C ARG A 3 -7.74 -50.60 29.58
N LEU A 4 -7.97 -51.10 30.80
CA LEU A 4 -8.31 -50.26 31.96
C LEU A 4 -7.11 -49.40 32.40
N VAL A 5 -5.91 -49.95 32.33
CA VAL A 5 -4.68 -49.20 32.67
C VAL A 5 -4.47 -48.06 31.68
N HIS A 6 -4.67 -48.29 30.38
CA HIS A 6 -4.62 -47.22 29.38
C HIS A 6 -5.70 -46.16 29.60
N PHE A 7 -6.94 -46.55 29.94
CA PHE A 7 -7.96 -45.55 30.27
C PHE A 7 -7.61 -44.75 31.53
N ASN A 8 -7.12 -45.38 32.60
CA ASN A 8 -6.75 -44.65 33.81
C ASN A 8 -5.61 -43.65 33.55
N ARG A 9 -4.61 -44.04 32.73
CA ARG A 9 -3.46 -43.19 32.40
C ARG A 9 -3.81 -42.06 31.43
N ASP A 10 -4.49 -42.37 30.33
CA ASP A 10 -4.57 -41.49 29.17
C ASP A 10 -5.93 -40.78 29.03
N LEU A 11 -6.99 -41.23 29.71
CA LEU A 11 -8.33 -40.64 29.59
C LEU A 11 -8.37 -39.18 30.04
N TYR A 12 -7.65 -38.82 31.11
CA TYR A 12 -7.58 -37.43 31.56
C TYR A 12 -6.97 -36.52 30.48
N GLN A 13 -5.89 -36.97 29.82
CA GLN A 13 -5.26 -36.21 28.75
C GLN A 13 -6.17 -36.13 27.51
N LEU A 14 -6.83 -37.23 27.16
CA LEU A 14 -7.79 -37.27 26.06
C LEU A 14 -8.95 -36.30 26.29
N LEU A 15 -9.57 -36.30 27.47
CA LEU A 15 -10.67 -35.41 27.81
C LEU A 15 -10.25 -33.94 27.77
N ASN A 16 -9.06 -33.61 28.28
CA ASN A 16 -8.55 -32.25 28.24
C ASN A 16 -8.24 -31.77 26.82
N ASN A 17 -7.83 -32.66 25.91
CA ASN A 17 -7.50 -32.28 24.53
C ASN A 17 -8.71 -32.31 23.58
N PHE A 18 -9.61 -33.28 23.73
CA PHE A 18 -10.69 -33.55 22.79
C PHE A 18 -12.01 -32.89 23.19
N VAL A 19 -12.33 -32.86 24.49
CA VAL A 19 -13.62 -32.31 24.97
C VAL A 19 -13.46 -30.85 25.38
N ALA A 20 -12.48 -30.56 26.23
CA ALA A 20 -12.30 -29.23 26.81
C ALA A 20 -11.31 -28.33 26.04
N PHE A 21 -10.49 -28.90 25.14
CA PHE A 21 -9.41 -28.20 24.43
C PHE A 21 -8.47 -27.39 25.37
N ARG A 22 -8.34 -27.82 26.63
CA ARG A 22 -7.61 -27.09 27.67
C ARG A 22 -6.13 -26.94 27.34
N ASP A 23 -5.51 -27.98 26.81
CA ASP A 23 -4.09 -27.93 26.44
C ASP A 23 -3.86 -26.93 25.29
N PHE A 24 -4.79 -26.84 24.34
CA PHE A 24 -4.75 -25.83 23.27
C PHE A 24 -4.85 -24.39 23.79
N TYR A 25 -5.82 -24.10 24.66
CA TYR A 25 -6.01 -22.74 25.18
C TYR A 25 -4.97 -22.33 26.23
N SER A 26 -4.44 -23.29 27.01
CA SER A 26 -3.47 -22.99 28.07
C SER A 26 -2.03 -22.90 27.58
N GLN A 27 -1.73 -23.39 26.37
CA GLN A 27 -0.40 -23.38 25.73
C GLN A 27 0.72 -24.01 26.56
N ARG A 28 0.41 -24.70 27.66
CA ARG A 28 1.39 -25.42 28.47
C ARG A 28 1.91 -26.66 27.76
N ARG A 29 1.08 -27.26 26.91
CA ARG A 29 1.40 -28.45 26.11
C ARG A 29 0.79 -28.30 24.73
N LYS A 30 1.44 -28.90 23.73
CA LYS A 30 0.88 -29.00 22.37
C LYS A 30 -0.36 -29.89 22.40
N ALA A 31 -1.42 -29.43 21.73
CA ALA A 31 -2.65 -30.18 21.64
C ALA A 31 -2.51 -31.38 20.69
N ILE A 32 -3.30 -32.44 20.86
CA ILE A 32 -3.14 -33.68 20.09
C ILE A 32 -3.38 -33.52 18.57
N PHE A 33 -4.11 -32.49 18.14
CA PHE A 33 -4.27 -32.15 16.71
C PHE A 33 -3.18 -31.22 16.17
N GLN A 34 -2.35 -30.62 17.03
CA GLN A 34 -1.23 -29.80 16.60
C GLN A 34 -0.09 -30.70 16.17
N ALA A 35 0.19 -30.70 14.88
CA ALA A 35 1.22 -31.51 14.27
C ALA A 35 2.63 -30.95 14.46
N GLY A 36 2.79 -29.66 14.76
CA GLY A 36 4.12 -29.05 14.79
C GLY A 36 4.10 -27.54 14.63
N THR A 37 5.25 -27.00 14.23
CA THR A 37 5.45 -25.56 14.00
C THR A 37 5.99 -25.34 12.60
N LEU A 38 5.29 -24.54 11.80
CA LEU A 38 5.73 -24.12 10.47
C LEU A 38 6.44 -22.77 10.54
N TYR A 39 7.65 -22.70 10.01
CA TYR A 39 8.40 -21.46 9.84
C TYR A 39 8.36 -21.01 8.39
N ILE A 40 7.78 -19.84 8.14
CA ILE A 40 7.70 -19.26 6.80
C ILE A 40 7.60 -17.74 6.88
N ASP A 41 8.27 -17.03 5.98
CA ASP A 41 8.22 -15.56 5.88
C ASP A 41 8.49 -14.82 7.22
N GLY A 42 9.45 -15.32 8.00
CA GLY A 42 9.77 -14.73 9.31
C GLY A 42 8.65 -14.91 10.34
N ARG A 43 7.86 -15.98 10.25
CA ARG A 43 6.79 -16.29 11.20
C ARG A 43 6.88 -17.74 11.63
N ALA A 44 6.47 -18.00 12.87
CA ALA A 44 6.28 -19.33 13.40
C ALA A 44 4.78 -19.56 13.63
N CYS A 45 4.19 -20.45 12.82
CA CYS A 45 2.80 -20.86 12.92
C CYS A 45 2.72 -22.14 13.76
N GLU A 46 2.13 -22.05 14.94
CA GLU A 46 2.02 -23.17 15.89
C GLU A 46 0.73 -23.98 15.69
N LEU A 47 -0.28 -23.41 15.02
CA LEU A 47 -1.49 -24.12 14.65
C LEU A 47 -1.32 -24.76 13.27
N CYS A 48 -0.70 -25.94 13.26
CA CYS A 48 -0.57 -26.81 12.09
C CYS A 48 -1.33 -28.12 12.34
N VAL A 49 -2.18 -28.53 11.41
CA VAL A 49 -2.92 -29.81 11.48
C VAL A 49 -2.52 -30.67 10.30
N ARG A 50 -2.34 -31.98 10.51
CA ARG A 50 -2.09 -32.94 9.41
C ARG A 50 -3.39 -33.16 8.66
N VAL A 51 -3.30 -33.13 7.33
CA VAL A 51 -4.42 -33.28 6.41
C VAL A 51 -4.15 -34.45 5.49
N GLU A 52 -5.14 -35.28 5.21
CA GLU A 52 -5.00 -36.38 4.24
C GLU A 52 -5.16 -35.89 2.80
N SER A 53 -6.15 -35.02 2.55
CA SER A 53 -6.38 -34.43 1.23
C SER A 53 -6.76 -32.94 1.33
N VAL A 54 -6.08 -32.12 0.53
CA VAL A 54 -6.31 -30.66 0.50
C VAL A 54 -7.69 -30.32 -0.10
N GLU A 55 -8.13 -31.10 -1.08
CA GLU A 55 -9.37 -30.85 -1.82
C GLU A 55 -10.61 -31.10 -0.98
N ALA A 56 -10.65 -32.21 -0.23
CA ALA A 56 -11.78 -32.51 0.66
C ALA A 56 -11.79 -31.57 1.89
N HIS A 57 -10.62 -31.18 2.39
CA HIS A 57 -10.49 -30.34 3.58
C HIS A 57 -10.82 -28.86 3.29
N SER A 58 -10.43 -28.35 2.12
CA SER A 58 -10.57 -26.94 1.74
C SER A 58 -11.98 -26.33 1.86
N PRO A 59 -13.08 -26.97 1.39
CA PRO A 59 -14.41 -26.36 1.44
C PRO A 59 -14.93 -26.21 2.87
N LEU A 60 -14.73 -27.23 3.70
CA LEU A 60 -15.21 -27.25 5.09
C LEU A 60 -14.37 -26.28 5.95
N ALA A 61 -13.05 -26.27 5.76
CA ALA A 61 -12.16 -25.37 6.47
C ALA A 61 -12.37 -23.88 6.10
N ASN A 62 -12.95 -23.57 4.93
CA ASN A 62 -13.30 -22.18 4.57
C ASN A 62 -14.31 -21.55 5.56
N LEU A 63 -15.16 -22.37 6.19
CA LEU A 63 -16.14 -21.92 7.18
C LEU A 63 -15.49 -21.47 8.50
N SER A 64 -14.23 -21.85 8.75
CA SER A 64 -13.46 -21.49 9.94
C SER A 64 -13.07 -20.01 10.01
N ARG A 65 -13.16 -19.28 8.89
CA ARG A 65 -12.79 -17.86 8.73
C ARG A 65 -11.35 -17.55 9.16
N THR A 66 -10.49 -18.54 9.12
CA THR A 66 -9.06 -18.44 9.42
C THR A 66 -8.27 -18.50 8.12
N TYR A 67 -7.19 -17.73 8.03
CA TYR A 67 -6.30 -17.80 6.87
C TYR A 67 -5.50 -19.10 6.96
N LEU A 68 -5.63 -19.97 5.95
CA LEU A 68 -5.00 -21.29 5.94
C LEU A 68 -4.08 -21.41 4.73
N ALA A 69 -2.84 -21.86 4.95
CA ALA A 69 -1.98 -22.32 3.86
C ALA A 69 -1.81 -23.84 3.98
N TYR A 70 -2.14 -24.54 2.90
CA TYR A 70 -1.86 -25.95 2.76
C TYR A 70 -0.44 -26.11 2.23
N CYS A 71 0.36 -26.92 2.92
CA CYS A 71 1.74 -27.17 2.54
C CYS A 71 1.95 -28.67 2.28
N ASP A 72 2.64 -29.00 1.20
CA ASP A 72 3.24 -30.32 0.97
C ASP A 72 4.58 -30.32 1.69
N CYS A 73 4.71 -31.15 2.73
CA CYS A 73 5.94 -31.30 3.51
C CYS A 73 6.66 -32.56 3.05
N ARG A 74 7.88 -32.40 2.53
CA ARG A 74 8.74 -33.50 2.11
C ARG A 74 9.93 -33.61 3.03
N ARG A 75 10.32 -34.83 3.36
CA ARG A 75 11.51 -35.06 4.15
C ARG A 75 12.73 -35.04 3.25
N ARG A 76 13.81 -34.39 3.68
CA ARG A 76 15.04 -34.29 2.88
C ARG A 76 15.76 -35.64 2.71
N ASN A 77 15.58 -36.54 3.68
CA ASN A 77 16.29 -37.82 3.77
C ASN A 77 15.39 -39.04 3.56
N SER A 78 14.09 -38.86 3.29
CA SER A 78 13.15 -39.94 2.97
C SER A 78 12.09 -39.45 1.99
N ASP A 79 11.52 -40.35 1.19
CA ASP A 79 10.41 -40.03 0.28
C ASP A 79 9.05 -39.89 1.01
N GLU A 80 9.08 -39.70 2.32
CA GLU A 80 7.88 -39.47 3.12
C GLU A 80 7.31 -38.09 2.81
N ARG A 81 5.99 -38.05 2.59
CA ARG A 81 5.24 -36.82 2.32
C ARG A 81 4.13 -36.67 3.32
N VAL A 82 4.00 -35.48 3.87
CA VAL A 82 2.95 -35.13 4.82
C VAL A 82 2.30 -33.84 4.34
N LEU A 83 0.97 -33.87 4.21
CA LEU A 83 0.20 -32.67 3.91
C LEU A 83 -0.22 -32.02 5.24
N ILE A 84 0.00 -30.72 5.36
CA ILE A 84 -0.41 -29.96 6.54
C ILE A 84 -1.25 -28.75 6.15
N ALA A 85 -2.19 -28.37 7.01
CA ALA A 85 -2.85 -27.08 7.00
C ALA A 85 -2.28 -26.22 8.12
N ALA A 86 -1.59 -25.14 7.77
CA ALA A 86 -1.07 -24.15 8.70
C ALA A 86 -2.00 -22.95 8.77
N ALA A 87 -2.41 -22.57 9.97
CA ALA A 87 -3.25 -21.41 10.22
C ALA A 87 -2.42 -20.18 10.55
N PHE A 88 -2.69 -19.09 9.82
CA PHE A 88 -2.09 -17.78 10.04
C PHE A 88 -3.10 -16.90 10.76
N THR A 89 -2.80 -16.59 12.02
CA THR A 89 -3.67 -15.80 12.88
C THR A 89 -3.05 -14.46 13.25
N GLY A 90 -1.79 -14.22 12.86
CA GLY A 90 -1.06 -12.95 13.02
C GLY A 90 -0.17 -12.62 11.82
N GLY A 91 0.11 -11.32 11.65
CA GLY A 91 0.91 -10.76 10.56
C GLY A 91 0.09 -10.35 9.31
N ASP A 92 0.76 -10.35 8.14
CA ASP A 92 0.26 -9.81 6.87
C ASP A 92 0.15 -10.90 5.79
N SER A 93 -0.70 -10.77 4.77
CA SER A 93 -0.80 -11.82 3.72
C SER A 93 0.09 -11.60 2.49
N ASP A 94 0.80 -10.47 2.40
CA ASP A 94 1.42 -10.00 1.15
C ASP A 94 2.45 -10.96 0.54
N ASN A 95 3.14 -11.69 1.40
CA ASN A 95 4.26 -12.55 1.07
C ASN A 95 3.92 -14.04 1.01
N LEU A 96 2.66 -14.40 1.30
CA LEU A 96 2.18 -15.77 1.28
C LEU A 96 1.62 -16.06 -0.12
N MET A 97 2.43 -16.74 -0.93
CA MET A 97 2.07 -17.12 -2.30
C MET A 97 2.22 -18.63 -2.47
N VAL A 98 1.42 -19.21 -3.38
CA VAL A 98 1.58 -20.61 -3.80
C VAL A 98 2.99 -20.80 -4.35
N GLY A 99 3.64 -21.90 -3.98
CA GLY A 99 5.01 -22.24 -4.37
C GLY A 99 6.10 -21.68 -3.45
N ARG A 100 5.75 -20.88 -2.43
CA ARG A 100 6.74 -20.43 -1.45
C ARG A 100 7.13 -21.56 -0.51
N ASN A 101 8.42 -21.66 -0.23
CA ASN A 101 9.00 -22.67 0.66
C ASN A 101 9.12 -22.15 2.08
N GLY A 102 9.02 -23.07 3.04
CA GLY A 102 9.22 -22.90 4.46
C GLY A 102 9.75 -24.19 5.07
N VAL A 103 9.97 -24.18 6.39
CA VAL A 103 10.47 -25.35 7.12
C VAL A 103 9.45 -25.71 8.19
N PHE A 104 9.00 -26.96 8.18
CA PHE A 104 8.07 -27.49 9.18
C PHE A 104 8.82 -28.39 10.16
N TYR A 105 8.61 -28.15 11.46
CA TYR A 105 9.12 -29.00 12.53
C TYR A 105 7.97 -29.76 13.18
N ASP A 106 8.03 -31.08 13.12
CA ASP A 106 7.05 -31.97 13.76
C ASP A 106 7.15 -31.91 15.29
N CYS A 107 6.16 -32.45 16.01
CA CYS A 107 6.21 -32.58 17.47
C CYS A 107 7.38 -33.45 17.96
N GLN A 108 7.95 -34.28 17.11
CA GLN A 108 9.15 -35.10 17.37
C GLN A 108 10.47 -34.35 17.10
N GLY A 109 10.42 -33.11 16.60
CA GLY A 109 11.61 -32.32 16.28
C GLY A 109 12.24 -32.61 14.92
N ASN A 110 11.60 -33.46 14.09
CA ASN A 110 12.04 -33.73 12.73
C ASN A 110 11.75 -32.53 11.81
N ASP A 111 12.70 -32.21 10.93
CA ASP A 111 12.60 -31.17 9.92
C ASP A 111 11.99 -31.68 8.61
N TRP A 112 11.12 -30.86 8.03
CA TRP A 112 10.46 -31.11 6.76
C TRP A 112 10.51 -29.85 5.91
N ASP A 113 10.82 -30.02 4.63
CA ASP A 113 10.75 -28.96 3.63
C ASP A 113 9.29 -28.78 3.22
N ALA A 114 8.70 -27.63 3.56
CA ALA A 114 7.29 -27.33 3.32
C ALA A 114 7.13 -26.38 2.14
N THR A 115 6.32 -26.76 1.15
CA THR A 115 5.97 -25.89 0.01
C THR A 115 4.48 -25.60 0.01
N ILE A 116 4.09 -24.33 -0.09
CA ILE A 116 2.66 -23.96 -0.13
C ILE A 116 2.04 -24.41 -1.45
N VAL A 117 0.99 -25.23 -1.37
CA VAL A 117 0.23 -25.74 -2.52
C VAL A 117 -1.04 -24.92 -2.75
N LYS A 118 -1.73 -24.53 -1.68
CA LYS A 118 -3.01 -23.82 -1.76
C LYS A 118 -3.18 -22.87 -0.58
N LEU A 119 -3.81 -21.72 -0.81
CA LEU A 119 -4.15 -20.77 0.24
C LEU A 119 -5.66 -20.53 0.27
N ILE A 120 -6.19 -20.34 1.47
CA ILE A 120 -7.56 -19.86 1.71
C ILE A 120 -7.45 -18.47 2.32
N ASP A 121 -7.94 -17.48 1.57
CA ASP A 121 -7.84 -16.08 1.93
C ASP A 121 -8.96 -15.65 2.90
N HIS A 122 -8.58 -15.36 4.14
CA HIS A 122 -9.40 -14.67 5.15
C HIS A 122 -8.59 -13.54 5.82
N PRO A 123 -9.22 -12.50 6.37
CA PRO A 123 -8.48 -11.43 7.03
C PRO A 123 -7.65 -11.96 8.20
N ILE A 124 -6.35 -11.61 8.24
CA ILE A 124 -5.42 -12.03 9.30
C ILE A 124 -5.48 -11.08 10.49
N SER A 125 -5.51 -9.77 10.23
CA SER A 125 -5.56 -8.72 11.25
C SER A 125 -6.45 -7.54 10.83
N VAL A 126 -6.91 -6.75 11.82
CA VAL A 126 -7.71 -5.54 11.55
C VAL A 126 -6.87 -4.47 10.85
N SER A 127 -5.60 -4.33 11.22
CA SER A 127 -4.67 -3.38 10.60
C SER A 127 -4.38 -3.72 9.14
N GLN A 128 -4.26 -5.01 8.80
CA GLN A 128 -4.13 -5.43 7.41
C GLN A 128 -5.39 -5.10 6.60
N ALA A 129 -6.58 -5.27 7.19
CA ALA A 129 -7.84 -4.98 6.53
C ALA A 129 -8.05 -3.50 6.21
N PHE A 130 -7.40 -2.59 6.95
CA PHE A 130 -7.40 -1.15 6.63
C PHE A 130 -6.75 -0.87 5.26
N TRP A 131 -5.65 -1.56 4.95
CA TRP A 131 -4.89 -1.36 3.71
C TRP A 131 -5.40 -2.22 2.53
N ALA A 132 -6.21 -3.24 2.79
CA ALA A 132 -6.68 -4.17 1.78
C ALA A 132 -7.44 -3.52 0.61
N PRO A 133 -8.34 -2.53 0.80
CA PRO A 133 -9.03 -1.87 -0.31
C PRO A 133 -8.08 -1.15 -1.25
N TYR A 134 -7.10 -0.42 -0.70
CA TYR A 134 -6.11 0.31 -1.47
C TYR A 134 -5.22 -0.62 -2.29
N LYS A 135 -4.79 -1.75 -1.69
CA LYS A 135 -4.02 -2.78 -2.40
C LYS A 135 -4.80 -3.42 -3.54
N ARG A 136 -6.10 -3.69 -3.35
CA ARG A 136 -6.98 -4.23 -4.41
C ARG A 136 -7.12 -3.24 -5.57
N ILE A 137 -7.34 -1.96 -5.27
CA ILE A 137 -7.43 -0.92 -6.30
C ILE A 137 -6.10 -0.80 -7.05
N ALA A 138 -4.97 -0.74 -6.34
CA ALA A 138 -3.66 -0.67 -6.97
C ALA A 138 -3.39 -1.88 -7.88
N ARG A 139 -3.77 -3.08 -7.46
CA ARG A 139 -3.67 -4.30 -8.28
C ARG A 139 -4.55 -4.22 -9.53
N MET A 140 -5.81 -3.78 -9.40
CA MET A 140 -6.70 -3.61 -10.55
C MET A 140 -6.18 -2.58 -11.55
N VAL A 141 -5.60 -1.47 -11.05
CA VAL A 141 -4.97 -0.46 -11.91
C VAL A 141 -3.74 -1.04 -12.61
N GLY A 142 -2.89 -1.78 -11.89
CA GLY A 142 -1.76 -2.51 -12.47
C GLY A 142 -2.22 -3.47 -13.58
N GLU A 143 -3.22 -4.30 -13.31
CA GLU A 143 -3.79 -5.25 -14.29
C GLU A 143 -4.37 -4.54 -15.52
N GLN A 144 -4.97 -3.35 -15.36
CA GLN A 144 -5.47 -2.55 -16.49
C GLN A 144 -4.32 -1.94 -17.30
N ILE A 145 -3.26 -1.46 -16.64
CA ILE A 145 -2.06 -0.94 -17.31
C ILE A 145 -1.37 -2.07 -18.06
N GLU A 146 -1.22 -3.25 -17.46
CA GLU A 146 -0.65 -4.44 -18.10
C GLU A 146 -1.51 -4.88 -19.30
N LYS A 147 -2.84 -4.90 -19.18
CA LYS A 147 -3.73 -5.20 -20.30
C LYS A 147 -3.62 -4.16 -21.41
N PHE A 148 -3.47 -2.88 -21.07
CA PHE A 148 -3.29 -1.81 -22.05
C PHE A 148 -1.92 -1.88 -22.72
N ALA A 149 -0.85 -2.18 -21.96
CA ALA A 149 0.49 -2.42 -22.48
C ALA A 149 0.50 -3.64 -23.40
N ALA A 150 -0.07 -4.77 -22.98
CA ALA A 150 -0.18 -5.97 -23.80
C ALA A 150 -1.05 -5.76 -25.05
N ALA A 151 -2.09 -4.93 -24.98
CA ALA A 151 -2.90 -4.56 -26.14
C ALA A 151 -2.14 -3.62 -27.10
N LYS A 152 -1.31 -2.71 -26.56
CA LYS A 152 -0.43 -1.84 -27.36
C LYS A 152 0.70 -2.62 -28.01
N ASP A 153 1.33 -3.56 -27.29
CA ASP A 153 2.35 -4.45 -27.84
C ASP A 153 1.76 -5.34 -28.95
N LYS A 154 0.57 -5.91 -28.75
CA LYS A 154 -0.16 -6.62 -29.83
C LYS A 154 -0.53 -5.73 -31.02
N ALA A 155 -0.83 -4.45 -30.79
CA ALA A 155 -1.11 -3.49 -31.87
C ALA A 155 0.16 -3.08 -32.62
N VAL A 156 1.31 -3.03 -31.95
CA VAL A 156 2.62 -2.78 -32.55
C VAL A 156 3.12 -4.01 -33.33
N ASP A 157 2.94 -5.23 -32.82
CA ASP A 157 3.26 -6.47 -33.53
C ASP A 157 2.40 -6.67 -34.79
N SER A 158 1.09 -6.37 -34.70
CA SER A 158 0.19 -6.39 -35.88
C SER A 158 0.46 -5.24 -36.86
N GLY A 159 0.93 -4.09 -36.38
CA GLY A 159 1.41 -2.98 -37.21
C GLY A 159 2.77 -3.25 -37.87
N ALA A 160 3.68 -3.96 -37.21
CA ALA A 160 4.97 -4.36 -37.76
C ALA A 160 4.84 -5.48 -38.81
N GLY A 161 3.90 -6.42 -38.60
CA GLY A 161 3.50 -7.38 -39.63
C GLY A 161 2.89 -6.71 -40.88
N ALA A 162 2.13 -5.64 -40.71
CA ALA A 162 1.57 -4.85 -41.82
C ALA A 162 2.61 -3.91 -42.48
N GLY A 163 3.59 -3.41 -41.73
CA GLY A 163 4.67 -2.56 -42.24
C GLY A 163 5.73 -3.30 -43.06
N ILE A 164 6.00 -4.57 -42.73
CA ILE A 164 6.93 -5.42 -43.49
C ILE A 164 6.23 -6.02 -44.73
N ALA A 165 4.94 -6.35 -44.64
CA ALA A 165 4.15 -6.76 -45.80
C ALA A 165 3.80 -5.59 -46.76
N GLY A 166 3.78 -4.35 -46.27
CA GLY A 166 3.43 -3.15 -47.03
C GLY A 166 4.54 -2.57 -47.90
N PHE A 167 5.81 -2.93 -47.68
CA PHE A 167 6.94 -2.49 -48.52
C PHE A 167 7.31 -3.49 -49.63
N GLY A 168 6.85 -4.74 -49.54
CA GLY A 168 7.08 -5.77 -50.57
C GLY A 168 5.95 -5.91 -51.61
N ALA A 169 4.78 -5.30 -51.39
CA ALA A 169 3.59 -5.54 -52.21
C ALA A 169 2.97 -4.26 -52.80
N LYS A 170 3.76 -3.20 -53.03
CA LYS A 170 3.32 -2.02 -53.79
C LYS A 170 4.00 -1.94 -55.15
N ALA A 171 3.99 -3.06 -55.87
CA ALA A 171 4.35 -3.14 -57.27
C ALA A 171 3.61 -4.29 -57.99
N ALA A 172 2.29 -4.41 -57.83
CA ALA A 172 1.42 -5.09 -58.81
C ALA A 172 -0.06 -4.94 -58.40
N ALA A 173 -0.88 -4.49 -59.37
CA ALA A 173 -2.34 -4.65 -59.50
C ALA A 173 -3.22 -4.24 -58.28
N GLY A 174 -4.12 -3.27 -58.37
CA GLY A 174 -5.24 -3.23 -59.31
C GLY A 174 -6.55 -3.56 -58.59
N GLY A 175 -7.24 -2.54 -58.07
CA GLY A 175 -8.69 -2.46 -57.91
C GLY A 175 -9.44 -3.41 -56.95
N GLN A 176 -9.67 -2.96 -55.71
CA GLN A 176 -10.92 -3.24 -55.00
C GLN A 176 -11.18 -2.15 -53.94
N PRO A 177 -12.36 -1.50 -53.90
CA PRO A 177 -12.65 -0.51 -52.87
C PRO A 177 -12.73 -1.22 -51.50
N PRO A 178 -12.06 -0.71 -50.46
CA PRO A 178 -12.13 -1.29 -49.12
C PRO A 178 -13.59 -1.29 -48.65
N ALA A 179 -14.03 -2.39 -48.05
CA ALA A 179 -15.33 -2.49 -47.40
C ALA A 179 -15.58 -1.22 -46.56
N PRO A 180 -16.81 -0.67 -46.54
CA PRO A 180 -17.08 0.58 -45.84
C PRO A 180 -16.61 0.44 -44.40
N PHE A 181 -15.57 1.19 -44.04
CA PHE A 181 -15.20 1.37 -42.65
C PHE A 181 -16.45 1.94 -42.00
N ASP A 182 -17.11 1.16 -41.15
CA ASP A 182 -18.46 1.43 -40.66
C ASP A 182 -18.37 2.56 -39.62
N VAL A 183 -18.13 3.79 -40.11
CA VAL A 183 -17.86 4.99 -39.31
C VAL A 183 -19.01 5.25 -38.36
N GLY A 184 -20.24 4.81 -38.66
CA GLY A 184 -21.37 4.88 -37.73
C GLY A 184 -21.22 3.99 -36.50
N LYS A 185 -20.77 2.73 -36.66
CA LYS A 185 -20.50 1.83 -35.52
C LYS A 185 -19.29 2.29 -34.72
N PHE A 186 -18.24 2.77 -35.38
CA PHE A 186 -17.07 3.31 -34.70
C PHE A 186 -17.36 4.65 -34.02
N ALA A 187 -18.09 5.57 -34.66
CA ALA A 187 -18.52 6.83 -34.07
C ALA A 187 -19.45 6.59 -32.87
N GLY A 188 -20.32 5.58 -32.91
CA GLY A 188 -21.13 5.18 -31.76
C GLY A 188 -20.28 4.68 -30.58
N ILE A 189 -19.26 3.87 -30.85
CA ILE A 189 -18.32 3.36 -29.83
C ILE A 189 -17.44 4.50 -29.28
N PHE A 190 -16.90 5.37 -30.14
CA PHE A 190 -16.09 6.52 -29.74
C PHE A 190 -16.92 7.60 -29.02
N ALA A 191 -18.18 7.80 -29.40
CA ALA A 191 -19.10 8.67 -28.69
C ALA A 191 -19.47 8.09 -27.31
N ALA A 192 -19.70 6.78 -27.21
CA ALA A 192 -19.95 6.12 -25.93
C ALA A 192 -18.73 6.17 -24.99
N ILE A 193 -17.52 5.92 -25.52
CA ILE A 193 -16.26 6.03 -24.77
C ILE A 193 -15.99 7.50 -24.39
N GLY A 194 -16.23 8.44 -25.31
CA GLY A 194 -16.08 9.88 -25.08
C GLY A 194 -17.06 10.41 -24.04
N LEU A 195 -18.31 9.94 -24.05
CA LEU A 195 -19.31 10.25 -23.03
C LEU A 195 -18.93 9.64 -21.68
N ALA A 196 -18.44 8.39 -21.66
CA ALA A 196 -18.01 7.72 -20.43
C ALA A 196 -16.78 8.40 -19.80
N LEU A 197 -15.77 8.75 -20.61
CA LEU A 197 -14.60 9.52 -20.15
C LEU A 197 -15.00 10.94 -19.74
N GLY A 198 -15.93 11.58 -20.45
CA GLY A 198 -16.49 12.88 -20.10
C GLY A 198 -17.22 12.84 -18.75
N ALA A 199 -18.03 11.81 -18.50
CA ALA A 199 -18.73 11.60 -17.24
C ALA A 199 -17.76 11.31 -16.07
N ILE A 200 -16.68 10.56 -16.31
CA ILE A 200 -15.60 10.37 -15.32
C ILE A 200 -14.89 11.71 -15.06
N GLY A 201 -14.62 12.49 -16.10
CA GLY A 201 -14.00 13.81 -16.00
C GLY A 201 -14.84 14.78 -15.18
N THR A 202 -16.16 14.84 -15.42
CA THR A 202 -17.08 15.68 -14.65
C THR A 202 -17.26 15.20 -13.21
N ALA A 203 -17.25 13.88 -12.97
CA ALA A 203 -17.28 13.32 -11.63
C ALA A 203 -16.00 13.65 -10.83
N ILE A 204 -14.81 13.56 -11.45
CA ILE A 204 -13.56 13.95 -10.79
C ILE A 204 -13.53 15.47 -10.57
N ALA A 205 -13.93 16.27 -11.55
CA ALA A 205 -13.97 17.72 -11.43
C ALA A 205 -14.94 18.19 -10.34
N SER A 206 -16.09 17.54 -10.16
CA SER A 206 -17.04 17.86 -9.10
C SER A 206 -16.52 17.49 -7.71
N ILE A 207 -15.80 16.36 -7.58
CA ILE A 207 -15.13 15.98 -6.33
C ILE A 207 -14.02 16.98 -5.98
N VAL A 208 -13.18 17.35 -6.94
CA VAL A 208 -12.09 18.32 -6.74
C VAL A 208 -12.63 19.72 -6.46
N GLY A 209 -13.66 20.15 -7.19
CA GLY A 209 -14.35 21.42 -6.97
C GLY A 209 -15.00 21.50 -5.60
N GLY A 210 -15.71 20.44 -5.18
CA GLY A 210 -16.27 20.32 -3.83
C GLY A 210 -15.21 20.32 -2.73
N PHE A 211 -14.05 19.70 -2.98
CA PHE A 211 -12.93 19.69 -2.04
C PHE A 211 -12.25 21.07 -1.90
N MET A 212 -12.13 21.83 -2.99
CA MET A 212 -11.58 23.20 -2.98
C MET A 212 -12.54 24.23 -2.39
N ALA A 213 -13.84 23.96 -2.38
CA ALA A 213 -14.85 24.82 -1.76
C ALA A 213 -14.87 24.72 -0.22
N LEU A 214 -14.22 23.70 0.36
CA LEU A 214 -14.16 23.51 1.82
C LEU A 214 -13.17 24.49 2.47
N PRO A 215 -13.47 25.01 3.67
CA PRO A 215 -12.51 25.77 4.45
C PRO A 215 -11.28 24.89 4.78
N VAL A 216 -10.09 25.50 4.79
CA VAL A 216 -8.79 24.80 4.91
C VAL A 216 -8.73 23.86 6.12
N TRP A 217 -9.42 24.17 7.23
CA TRP A 217 -9.51 23.32 8.41
C TRP A 217 -10.36 22.06 8.22
N GLN A 218 -11.35 22.08 7.32
CA GLN A 218 -12.18 20.92 6.98
C GLN A 218 -11.52 20.00 5.95
N MET A 219 -10.49 20.45 5.23
CA MET A 219 -9.79 19.63 4.24
C MET A 219 -9.14 18.36 4.84
N PRO A 220 -8.39 18.42 5.96
CA PRO A 220 -7.87 17.21 6.61
C PRO A 220 -8.98 16.27 7.11
N LEU A 221 -10.08 16.84 7.61
CA LEU A 221 -11.22 16.06 8.10
C LEU A 221 -11.95 15.35 6.94
N ALA A 222 -12.11 16.01 5.81
CA ALA A 222 -12.69 15.43 4.60
C ALA A 222 -11.81 14.30 4.04
N ILE A 223 -10.48 14.49 4.01
CA ILE A 223 -9.54 13.43 3.63
C ILE A 223 -9.66 12.25 4.60
N GLY A 224 -9.65 12.50 5.91
CA GLY A 224 -9.82 11.47 6.93
C GLY A 224 -11.15 10.73 6.80
N GLY A 225 -12.23 11.46 6.51
CA GLY A 225 -13.57 10.91 6.28
C GLY A 225 -13.62 9.99 5.06
N ILE A 226 -13.00 10.37 3.94
CA ILE A 226 -12.91 9.52 2.74
C ILE A 226 -12.10 8.26 3.03
N ILE A 227 -10.94 8.40 3.70
CA ILE A 227 -10.10 7.26 4.09
C ILE A 227 -10.90 6.29 4.96
N LEU A 228 -11.66 6.81 5.93
CA LEU A 228 -12.49 6.01 6.83
C LEU A 228 -13.72 5.43 6.12
N ALA A 229 -14.32 6.13 5.16
CA ALA A 229 -15.43 5.59 4.37
C ALA A 229 -14.99 4.39 3.50
N ILE A 230 -13.76 4.42 2.97
CA ILE A 230 -13.20 3.33 2.17
C ILE A 230 -12.72 2.17 3.08
N SER A 231 -12.03 2.48 4.18
CA SER A 231 -11.41 1.48 5.05
C SER A 231 -12.32 0.91 6.14
N GLY A 232 -13.29 1.70 6.62
CA GLY A 232 -14.19 1.38 7.72
C GLY A 232 -15.02 0.13 7.50
N PRO A 233 -15.71 -0.05 6.35
CA PRO A 233 -16.44 -1.28 6.06
C PRO A 233 -15.53 -2.51 6.06
N SER A 234 -14.31 -2.38 5.55
CA SER A 234 -13.33 -3.48 5.48
C SER A 234 -12.81 -3.86 6.86
N MET A 235 -12.53 -2.87 7.72
CA MET A 235 -12.15 -3.10 9.12
C MET A 235 -13.29 -3.75 9.91
N LEU A 236 -14.53 -3.31 9.71
CA LEU A 236 -15.69 -3.87 10.40
C LEU A 236 -15.92 -5.34 10.01
N ILE A 237 -15.88 -5.65 8.71
CA ILE A 237 -16.00 -7.04 8.22
C ILE A 237 -14.85 -7.89 8.77
N ALA A 238 -13.62 -7.37 8.76
CA ALA A 238 -12.48 -8.08 9.35
C ALA A 238 -12.69 -8.32 10.84
N PHE A 239 -13.09 -7.32 11.61
CA PHE A 239 -13.37 -7.45 13.03
C PHE A 239 -14.43 -8.52 13.33
N LEU A 240 -15.53 -8.54 12.57
CA LEU A 240 -16.57 -9.57 12.69
C LEU A 240 -16.07 -10.97 12.32
N LYS A 241 -15.28 -11.09 11.24
CA LYS A 241 -14.68 -12.36 10.83
C LYS A 241 -13.68 -12.88 11.86
N LEU A 242 -12.84 -12.01 12.41
CA LEU A 242 -11.85 -12.34 13.43
C LEU A 242 -12.49 -12.83 14.74
N ARG A 243 -13.61 -12.22 15.16
CA ARG A 243 -14.38 -12.68 16.33
C ARG A 243 -15.11 -14.00 16.10
N GLN A 244 -15.38 -14.35 14.85
CA GLN A 244 -16.10 -15.58 14.47
C GLN A 244 -15.15 -16.68 13.98
N ARG A 245 -13.83 -16.57 14.24
CA ARG A 245 -12.87 -17.64 13.96
C ARG A 245 -13.18 -18.87 14.80
N ASN A 246 -13.29 -20.02 14.16
CA ASN A 246 -13.64 -21.29 14.81
C ASN A 246 -12.73 -22.41 14.33
N LEU A 247 -12.15 -23.15 15.27
CA LEU A 247 -11.30 -24.31 14.99
C LEU A 247 -12.12 -25.55 14.58
N GLY A 248 -13.41 -25.64 14.97
CA GLY A 248 -14.28 -26.78 14.69
C GLY A 248 -14.24 -27.23 13.21
N PRO A 249 -14.55 -26.35 12.24
CA PRO A 249 -14.51 -26.71 10.82
C PRO A 249 -13.12 -27.13 10.29
N ILE A 250 -12.02 -26.77 10.95
CA ILE A 250 -10.68 -27.24 10.57
C ILE A 250 -10.48 -28.67 11.05
N LEU A 251 -10.97 -29.01 12.25
CA LEU A 251 -10.84 -30.35 12.81
C LEU A 251 -11.86 -31.33 12.23
N ASP A 252 -13.10 -30.89 12.01
CA ASP A 252 -14.16 -31.66 11.37
C ASP A 252 -13.75 -32.11 9.96
N ALA A 253 -13.00 -31.26 9.25
CA ALA A 253 -12.44 -31.58 7.94
C ALA A 253 -11.35 -32.66 7.97
N ASN A 254 -10.74 -32.91 9.13
CA ASN A 254 -9.78 -34.00 9.37
C ASN A 254 -10.45 -35.24 10.02
N GLY A 255 -11.79 -35.30 10.02
CA GLY A 255 -12.55 -36.42 10.57
C GLY A 255 -12.71 -36.38 12.09
N TRP A 256 -12.36 -35.28 12.76
CA TRP A 256 -12.60 -35.12 14.19
C TRP A 256 -14.04 -34.67 14.41
N ALA A 257 -14.83 -35.39 15.18
CA ALA A 257 -16.20 -34.96 15.48
C ALA A 257 -16.20 -33.94 16.64
N VAL A 258 -15.94 -32.66 16.35
CA VAL A 258 -15.88 -31.62 17.39
C VAL A 258 -17.20 -30.86 17.48
N ASN A 259 -18.06 -31.25 18.43
CA ASN A 259 -19.36 -30.60 18.63
C ASN A 259 -19.30 -29.25 19.39
N THR A 260 -18.10 -28.69 19.59
CA THR A 260 -17.93 -27.45 20.35
C THR A 260 -17.46 -26.31 19.44
N LYS A 261 -18.00 -25.11 19.67
CA LYS A 261 -17.51 -23.88 19.03
C LYS A 261 -16.17 -23.49 19.65
N ALA A 262 -15.10 -24.14 19.23
CA ALA A 262 -13.74 -23.84 19.66
C ALA A 262 -13.27 -22.51 19.03
N SER A 263 -13.71 -21.40 19.61
CA SER A 263 -13.47 -20.06 19.09
C SER A 263 -12.04 -19.59 19.34
N ILE A 264 -11.40 -19.00 18.32
CA ILE A 264 -10.07 -18.39 18.44
C ILE A 264 -10.25 -16.88 18.56
N ASN A 265 -10.13 -16.36 19.78
CA ASN A 265 -10.19 -14.92 20.01
C ASN A 265 -8.92 -14.21 19.49
N ILE A 266 -8.98 -12.90 19.23
CA ILE A 266 -7.86 -12.10 18.70
C ILE A 266 -6.55 -12.24 19.51
N PRO A 267 -6.54 -12.04 20.85
CA PRO A 267 -5.30 -12.15 21.63
C PRO A 267 -4.74 -13.58 21.65
N PHE A 268 -5.62 -14.58 21.63
CA PHE A 268 -5.20 -15.98 21.53
C PHE A 268 -4.70 -16.31 20.10
N GLY A 269 -5.31 -15.74 19.07
CA GLY A 269 -4.82 -15.82 17.70
C GLY A 269 -3.41 -15.25 17.54
N SER A 270 -3.09 -14.11 18.18
CA SER A 270 -1.74 -13.56 18.12
C SER A 270 -0.67 -14.46 18.74
N THR A 271 -1.04 -15.34 19.66
CA THR A 271 -0.08 -16.30 20.25
C THR A 271 0.18 -17.53 19.37
N LEU A 272 -0.75 -17.87 18.47
CA LEU A 272 -0.61 -19.02 17.54
C LEU A 272 0.26 -18.71 16.32
N THR A 273 0.56 -17.43 16.06
CA THR A 273 1.50 -17.00 15.02
C THR A 273 2.47 -15.98 15.61
N LYS A 274 3.69 -16.40 15.90
CA LYS A 274 4.75 -15.50 16.37
C LYS A 274 5.46 -14.88 15.17
N MET A 275 5.64 -13.56 15.19
CA MET A 275 6.46 -12.87 14.20
C MET A 275 7.92 -12.87 14.63
N ALA A 276 8.83 -12.82 13.66
CA ALA A 276 10.26 -12.67 13.90
C ALA A 276 10.53 -11.30 14.52
N GLU A 277 10.70 -11.29 15.83
CA GLU A 277 11.19 -10.14 16.58
C GLU A 277 12.71 -10.25 16.74
N LEU A 278 13.39 -9.10 16.70
CA LEU A 278 14.81 -9.08 17.03
C LEU A 278 14.99 -9.43 18.52
N PRO A 279 16.05 -10.17 18.88
CA PRO A 279 16.33 -10.46 20.28
C PRO A 279 16.52 -9.16 21.06
N ARG A 280 16.11 -9.15 22.34
CA ARG A 280 16.20 -7.97 23.20
C ARG A 280 17.65 -7.48 23.26
N GLY A 281 17.88 -6.22 22.87
CA GLY A 281 19.20 -5.60 22.83
C GLY A 281 19.91 -5.64 21.47
N ALA A 282 19.32 -6.27 20.45
CA ALA A 282 19.83 -6.16 19.08
C ALA A 282 19.35 -4.85 18.44
N GLU A 283 20.30 -3.99 18.10
CA GLU A 283 20.04 -2.80 17.30
C GLU A 283 20.04 -3.15 15.81
N ARG A 284 19.07 -2.60 15.07
CA ARG A 284 19.09 -2.69 13.60
C ARG A 284 20.17 -1.77 13.10
N MET A 285 21.22 -2.34 12.51
CA MET A 285 22.22 -1.56 11.80
C MET A 285 21.55 -0.92 10.58
N LEU A 286 21.24 0.38 10.68
CA LEU A 286 20.55 1.18 9.65
C LEU A 286 21.47 1.52 8.46
N THR A 287 22.75 1.18 8.57
CA THR A 287 23.74 1.35 7.50
C THR A 287 23.73 0.09 6.63
N ASP A 288 22.87 0.12 5.61
CA ASP A 288 22.88 -0.87 4.54
C ASP A 288 23.75 -0.35 3.38
N PRO A 289 24.89 -0.99 3.08
CA PRO A 289 25.79 -0.61 1.97
C PRO A 289 25.14 -0.72 0.58
N PHE A 290 24.05 -1.48 0.46
CA PHE A 290 23.33 -1.74 -0.80
C PHE A 290 21.91 -1.18 -0.80
N ALA A 291 21.52 -0.38 0.20
CA ALA A 291 20.21 0.26 0.19
C ALA A 291 20.12 1.19 -1.03
N GLU A 292 19.17 0.91 -1.92
CA GLU A 292 18.79 1.83 -2.97
C GLU A 292 18.49 3.20 -2.35
N LYS A 293 19.18 4.24 -2.84
CA LYS A 293 18.94 5.61 -2.41
C LYS A 293 17.48 5.94 -2.71
N LYS A 294 16.62 5.84 -1.70
CA LYS A 294 15.19 6.16 -1.82
C LYS A 294 15.09 7.50 -2.51
N THR A 295 14.48 7.52 -3.70
CA THR A 295 14.20 8.79 -4.38
C THR A 295 13.45 9.65 -3.37
N PRO A 296 13.84 10.92 -3.20
CA PRO A 296 13.27 11.74 -2.15
C PRO A 296 11.87 12.18 -2.59
N TRP A 297 10.91 11.25 -2.67
CA TRP A 297 9.52 11.50 -3.05
C TRP A 297 8.91 12.57 -2.15
N LYS A 298 9.34 12.64 -0.88
CA LYS A 298 9.02 13.75 0.04
C LYS A 298 9.43 15.12 -0.51
N ARG A 299 10.58 15.26 -1.17
CA ARG A 299 10.99 16.52 -1.84
C ARG A 299 10.09 16.85 -3.02
N TRP A 300 9.69 15.86 -3.81
CA TRP A 300 8.74 16.06 -4.91
C TRP A 300 7.35 16.46 -4.41
N VAL A 301 6.86 15.82 -3.34
CA VAL A 301 5.61 16.21 -2.68
C VAL A 301 5.70 17.63 -2.12
N VAL A 302 6.81 18.00 -1.46
CA VAL A 302 7.04 19.37 -0.97
C VAL A 302 7.08 20.37 -2.13
N LEU A 303 7.76 20.05 -3.23
CA LEU A 303 7.78 20.89 -4.44
C LEU A 303 6.38 21.08 -5.03
N LEU A 304 5.60 20.01 -5.10
CA LEU A 304 4.24 20.03 -5.63
C LEU A 304 3.31 20.86 -4.73
N VAL A 305 3.42 20.70 -3.40
CA VAL A 305 2.71 21.54 -2.42
C VAL A 305 3.13 23.01 -2.55
N LEU A 306 4.43 23.28 -2.73
CA LEU A 306 4.96 24.64 -2.88
C LEU A 306 4.46 25.30 -4.17
N ILE A 307 4.36 24.55 -5.27
CA ILE A 307 3.77 25.01 -6.53
C ILE A 307 2.27 25.29 -6.36
N ILE A 308 1.54 24.42 -5.66
CA ILE A 308 0.11 24.64 -5.36
C ILE A 308 -0.07 25.90 -4.51
N VAL A 309 0.76 26.10 -3.48
CA VAL A 309 0.70 27.29 -2.61
C VAL A 309 1.05 28.56 -3.39
N LEU A 310 2.06 28.52 -4.27
CA LEU A 310 2.42 29.65 -5.14
C LEU A 310 1.31 29.96 -6.15
N ALA A 311 0.72 28.95 -6.78
CA ALA A 311 -0.41 29.12 -7.68
C ALA A 311 -1.63 29.69 -6.95
N PHE A 312 -1.87 29.27 -5.71
CA PHE A 312 -2.95 29.78 -4.87
C PHE A 312 -2.68 31.22 -4.39
N ALA A 313 -1.44 31.55 -4.06
CA ALA A 313 -1.00 32.90 -3.69
C ALA A 313 -1.05 33.87 -4.88
N TRP A 314 -0.78 33.36 -6.10
CA TRP A 314 -0.94 34.10 -7.35
C TRP A 314 -2.41 34.39 -7.64
N ASN A 315 -3.28 33.38 -7.47
CA ASN A 315 -4.72 33.53 -7.70
C ASN A 315 -5.40 34.43 -6.65
N LYS A 316 -4.89 34.48 -5.41
CA LYS A 316 -5.35 35.41 -4.35
C LYS A 316 -4.72 36.82 -4.41
N GLY A 317 -3.86 37.12 -5.38
CA GLY A 317 -3.35 38.48 -5.61
C GLY A 317 -2.31 38.99 -4.60
N TYR A 318 -1.72 38.12 -3.77
CA TYR A 318 -0.70 38.53 -2.76
C TYR A 318 0.57 39.13 -3.40
N MET A 319 0.92 38.71 -4.62
CA MET A 319 2.04 39.29 -5.38
C MET A 319 1.80 40.76 -5.79
N GLN A 320 0.53 41.19 -5.94
CA GLN A 320 0.21 42.59 -6.24
C GLN A 320 0.31 43.47 -4.99
N GLN A 321 -0.02 42.95 -3.80
CA GLN A 321 0.19 43.64 -2.53
C GLN A 321 1.68 43.81 -2.18
N LEU A 322 2.50 42.77 -2.41
CA LEU A 322 3.96 42.88 -2.24
C LEU A 322 4.60 43.87 -3.22
N GLY A 323 4.15 43.87 -4.49
CA GLY A 323 4.58 44.86 -5.47
C GLY A 323 4.20 46.30 -5.13
N GLN A 324 3.05 46.52 -4.48
CA GLN A 324 2.64 47.84 -3.99
C GLN A 324 3.39 48.29 -2.74
N GLN A 325 3.86 47.37 -1.88
CA GLN A 325 4.68 47.70 -0.71
C GLN A 325 6.15 47.99 -1.05
N ILE A 326 6.68 47.43 -2.14
CA ILE A 326 8.07 47.65 -2.57
C ILE A 326 8.23 48.93 -3.42
N LYS A 327 7.17 49.37 -4.13
CA LYS A 327 7.18 50.62 -4.91
C LYS A 327 7.59 51.87 -4.10
N PRO A 328 7.07 52.16 -2.90
CA PRO A 328 7.44 53.38 -2.16
C PRO A 328 8.90 53.39 -1.66
N LEU A 329 9.56 52.23 -1.54
CA LEU A 329 10.98 52.17 -1.14
C LEU A 329 11.95 52.44 -2.29
N LEU A 330 11.57 52.13 -3.54
CA LEU A 330 12.34 52.47 -4.73
C LEU A 330 12.14 53.93 -5.16
N THR A 331 10.91 54.46 -5.06
CA THR A 331 10.64 55.86 -5.42
C THR A 331 11.16 56.86 -4.37
N GLY A 332 11.28 56.45 -3.10
CA GLY A 332 11.86 57.27 -2.03
C GLY A 332 13.38 57.47 -2.12
N GLN A 333 14.09 56.59 -2.83
CA GLN A 333 15.53 56.74 -3.06
C GLN A 333 15.87 57.60 -4.30
N MET A 334 14.95 57.75 -5.25
CA MET A 334 15.16 58.62 -6.42
C MET A 334 14.88 60.11 -6.15
N HIS A 335 14.07 60.47 -5.14
CA HIS A 335 13.81 61.88 -4.81
C HIS A 335 14.83 62.52 -3.85
N LYS A 336 15.73 61.73 -3.25
CA LYS A 336 16.77 62.25 -2.35
C LYS A 336 18.13 62.46 -3.04
N ALA A 337 18.28 62.02 -4.29
CA ALA A 337 19.42 62.33 -5.14
C ALA A 337 19.01 63.37 -6.20
N GLU A 338 19.61 64.55 -6.12
CA GLU A 338 19.69 65.58 -7.18
C GLU A 338 18.41 66.34 -7.58
N LYS A 339 18.11 67.39 -6.80
CA LYS A 339 17.87 68.73 -7.38
C LYS A 339 19.15 69.57 -7.26
N PRO A 340 19.33 70.57 -8.16
CA PRO A 340 20.59 70.89 -8.80
C PRO A 340 21.28 72.13 -8.24
N GLY A 341 22.61 72.16 -8.29
CA GLY A 341 23.42 73.35 -8.04
C GLY A 341 24.32 73.63 -9.24
N ALA A 342 23.91 74.56 -10.10
CA ALA A 342 24.79 75.17 -11.11
C ALA A 342 24.32 76.60 -11.41
N ALA A 343 25.18 77.58 -11.07
CA ALA A 343 25.44 78.86 -11.74
C ALA A 343 26.10 79.82 -10.72
N GLU A 344 27.16 80.59 -10.98
CA GLU A 344 27.94 80.88 -12.19
C GLU A 344 29.20 81.69 -11.80
N GLN A 345 30.29 81.56 -12.60
CA GLN A 345 31.24 82.58 -13.11
C GLN A 345 31.67 83.76 -12.19
N GLY A 346 32.93 84.18 -11.98
CA GLY A 346 34.20 83.99 -12.68
C GLY A 346 34.86 85.36 -12.91
N THR A 347 35.90 85.76 -12.16
CA THR A 347 36.98 86.70 -12.61
C THR A 347 38.16 86.77 -11.63
N ALA A 348 39.28 87.28 -12.13
CA ALA A 348 40.67 87.09 -11.71
C ALA A 348 41.18 87.90 -10.50
N ALA A 349 42.33 87.43 -10.01
CA ALA A 349 43.53 88.17 -9.57
C ALA A 349 43.85 88.31 -8.07
N GLU A 350 45.16 88.14 -7.83
CA GLU A 350 46.04 88.71 -6.80
C GLU A 350 46.12 88.11 -5.37
N GLN A 351 47.35 87.72 -5.02
CA GLN A 351 47.85 87.44 -3.68
C GLN A 351 47.99 88.74 -2.86
N ALA A 352 47.63 88.72 -1.57
CA ALA A 352 48.36 89.33 -0.42
C ALA A 352 47.45 89.72 0.79
N VAL A 353 47.71 89.04 1.91
CA VAL A 353 47.70 89.41 3.37
C VAL A 353 47.74 90.93 3.71
N PRO A 354 47.30 91.46 4.90
CA PRO A 354 46.16 91.27 5.84
C PRO A 354 45.53 92.65 6.26
N PRO A 355 45.04 92.93 7.50
CA PRO A 355 43.80 92.53 8.17
C PRO A 355 42.91 93.73 8.62
N GLU A 356 41.83 93.40 9.36
CA GLU A 356 41.28 94.15 10.52
C GLU A 356 39.96 94.97 10.40
N LYS A 357 39.02 94.55 11.28
CA LYS A 357 37.99 95.31 12.02
C LYS A 357 36.65 95.76 11.38
N LYS A 358 35.61 95.07 11.88
CA LYS A 358 34.40 95.55 12.58
C LYS A 358 33.33 96.40 11.85
N ALA A 359 32.13 95.83 11.95
CA ALA A 359 30.87 96.43 12.42
C ALA A 359 29.99 97.19 11.42
N GLU A 360 28.90 96.49 11.09
CA GLU A 360 27.50 96.95 11.06
C GLU A 360 26.97 97.87 9.93
N PRO A 361 25.66 97.74 9.63
CA PRO A 361 24.98 98.15 8.37
C PRO A 361 24.44 99.60 8.52
N PRO A 362 23.40 100.13 7.82
CA PRO A 362 22.53 99.60 6.74
C PRO A 362 22.15 100.63 5.64
N ALA A 363 21.17 100.23 4.81
CA ALA A 363 20.22 101.06 4.06
C ALA A 363 20.77 101.77 2.80
N LYS A 364 20.05 101.81 1.67
CA LYS A 364 18.61 101.75 1.42
C LYS A 364 18.28 100.95 0.17
#